data_AF-A0A815JXV6-F1
#
_entry.id   AF-A0A815JXV6-F1
#
_cell.length_a   1.000
_cell.length_b   1.000
_cell.length_c   1.000
_cell.angle_alpha   90.00
_cell.angle_beta   90.00
_cell.angle_gamma   90.00
#
_symmetry.space_group_name_H-M   'P 1'
#
loop_
_entity.id
_entity.type
_entity.pdbx_description
1 polymer ?
#
loop_
_entity_poly.entity_id
_entity_poly.type
_entity_poly.pdbx_seq_one_letter_code
_entity_poly.pdbx_strand_id
1 'polypeptide(L)'
;MSSIIHDNSNNPRSDTSKSNIHIVVDNSNLFISAQLGQGKNGEQDPSIRVKVADVVAVIEENTKVDNIKTRIVGGSIPIPNERVWAEWKKCQYECLLGERSISNKEVSLDDMLHSKIQNLILKNKSRSKNGKQHLILVTGDGNANGNRTSFPDIVSLALKYQWTVDLWSWKDSLSGKFDDIQEEHSSNMKINHLDTYRTKITFKQKQKQKQEQQDQEKQKQEQEKEQEQDQQDQQDQHDQQDQDQAQQDQEQEQQNQQEQDQKIKKKKKKNKINKNNKIKINNSNKNNKMIYIYILWLILPLVILICSVIFIVFFKED
;
A
#
# COMPACT_ATOMS: atom_id res chain seq x y z
N MET A 1 14.23 -50.51 79.58
CA MET A 1 14.44 -50.49 78.12
C MET A 1 13.32 -49.66 77.50
N SER A 2 13.53 -48.36 77.39
CA SER A 2 12.54 -47.43 76.81
C SER A 2 12.79 -47.32 75.30
N SER A 3 11.84 -47.79 74.50
CA SER A 3 11.87 -47.69 73.05
C SER A 3 11.39 -46.29 72.65
N ILE A 4 12.31 -45.50 72.10
CA ILE A 4 12.03 -44.18 71.51
C ILE A 4 11.55 -44.43 70.09
N ILE A 5 10.25 -44.27 69.85
CA ILE A 5 9.65 -44.28 68.52
C ILE A 5 9.84 -42.89 67.93
N HIS A 6 10.80 -42.75 67.01
CA HIS A 6 10.92 -41.56 66.17
C HIS A 6 9.87 -41.64 65.06
N ASP A 7 8.72 -41.00 65.30
CA ASP A 7 7.76 -40.67 64.24
C ASP A 7 8.36 -39.57 63.37
N ASN A 8 8.91 -39.99 62.22
CA ASN A 8 9.51 -39.12 61.23
C ASN A 8 8.55 -38.94 60.05
N SER A 9 7.32 -38.50 60.34
CA SER A 9 6.31 -38.10 59.36
C SER A 9 6.65 -36.74 58.74
N ASN A 10 7.77 -36.68 58.03
CA ASN A 10 7.99 -35.68 56.99
C ASN A 10 7.02 -35.98 55.83
N ASN A 11 5.75 -35.61 56.03
CA ASN A 11 4.76 -35.59 54.97
C ASN A 11 5.24 -34.53 53.96
N PRO A 12 5.72 -34.92 52.76
CA PRO A 12 6.13 -33.95 51.76
C PRO A 12 4.87 -33.18 51.41
N ARG A 13 4.73 -31.95 51.94
CA ARG A 13 3.70 -31.01 51.53
C ARG A 13 3.76 -30.98 50.01
N SER A 14 2.77 -31.60 49.38
CA SER A 14 2.60 -31.59 47.94
C SER A 14 2.40 -30.13 47.59
N ASP A 15 3.49 -29.45 47.25
CA ASP A 15 3.49 -28.10 46.75
C ASP A 15 2.79 -28.16 45.39
N THR A 16 1.46 -28.09 45.47
CA THR A 16 0.52 -27.94 44.35
C THR A 16 0.60 -26.51 43.83
N SER A 17 1.82 -25.96 43.76
CA SER A 17 2.08 -24.69 43.11
C SER A 17 1.58 -24.80 41.66
N LYS A 18 0.45 -24.15 41.41
CA LYS A 18 -0.21 -24.11 40.10
C LYS A 18 0.82 -23.65 39.07
N SER A 19 0.98 -24.40 37.99
CA SER A 19 1.85 -24.02 36.89
C SER A 19 1.28 -22.79 36.17
N ASN A 20 2.15 -21.92 35.65
CA ASN A 20 1.78 -20.91 34.67
C ASN A 20 1.86 -21.56 33.29
N ILE A 21 0.76 -21.50 32.54
CA ILE A 21 0.72 -22.08 31.20
C ILE A 21 0.75 -21.00 30.13
N HIS A 22 1.58 -21.25 29.12
CA HIS A 22 1.74 -20.39 27.95
C HIS A 22 1.44 -21.23 26.71
N ILE A 23 0.39 -20.87 25.96
CA ILE A 23 -0.02 -21.58 24.75
C ILE A 23 0.40 -20.76 23.54
N VAL A 24 1.12 -21.40 22.63
CA VAL A 24 1.61 -20.77 21.41
C VAL A 24 1.29 -21.66 20.22
N VAL A 25 0.62 -21.10 19.23
CA VAL A 25 0.16 -21.82 18.05
C VAL A 25 0.78 -21.23 16.80
N ASP A 26 1.41 -22.08 16.01
CA ASP A 26 1.72 -21.77 14.62
C ASP A 26 0.54 -22.19 13.75
N ASN A 27 -0.28 -21.21 13.37
CA ASN A 27 -1.50 -21.42 12.61
C ASN A 27 -1.21 -21.96 11.20
N SER A 28 -0.15 -21.50 10.55
CA SER A 28 0.21 -21.96 9.21
C SER A 28 0.53 -23.45 9.24
N ASN A 29 1.40 -23.86 10.18
CA ASN A 29 1.76 -25.26 10.35
C ASN A 29 0.59 -26.13 10.83
N LEU A 30 -0.28 -25.62 11.72
CA LEU A 30 -1.49 -26.34 12.13
C LEU A 30 -2.43 -26.63 10.95
N PHE A 31 -2.69 -25.64 10.09
CA PHE A 31 -3.66 -25.75 9.01
C PHE A 31 -3.12 -26.52 7.79
N ILE A 32 -1.89 -26.24 7.36
CA ILE A 32 -1.28 -26.93 6.21
C ILE A 32 -1.12 -28.42 6.53
N SER A 33 -0.64 -28.72 7.72
CA SER A 33 -0.39 -30.11 8.14
C SER A 33 -1.67 -30.92 8.34
N ALA A 34 -2.79 -30.28 8.67
CA ALA A 34 -4.09 -30.96 8.74
C ALA A 34 -4.52 -31.54 7.37
N GLN A 35 -4.01 -30.97 6.26
CA GLN A 35 -4.35 -31.40 4.90
C GLN A 35 -3.50 -32.58 4.43
N LEU A 36 -2.32 -32.81 5.03
CA LEU A 36 -1.40 -33.89 4.67
C LEU A 36 -2.02 -35.27 4.94
N GLY A 37 -1.73 -36.24 4.05
CA GLY A 37 -2.11 -37.65 4.24
C GLY A 37 -3.61 -37.94 4.11
N GLN A 38 -4.44 -36.95 3.75
CA GLN A 38 -5.91 -37.11 3.65
C GLN A 38 -6.43 -37.15 2.21
N GLY A 39 -5.59 -36.82 1.23
CA GLY A 39 -5.90 -36.93 -0.19
C GLY A 39 -5.80 -38.37 -0.71
N LYS A 40 -6.14 -38.55 -2.00
CA LYS A 40 -5.90 -39.83 -2.68
C LYS A 40 -4.39 -40.07 -2.69
N ASN A 41 -3.96 -41.30 -2.39
CA ASN A 41 -2.54 -41.69 -2.36
C ASN A 41 -1.66 -40.90 -1.37
N GLY A 42 -2.23 -40.31 -0.32
CA GLY A 42 -1.47 -39.56 0.69
C GLY A 42 -1.21 -38.09 0.32
N GLU A 43 -1.79 -37.59 -0.77
CA GLU A 43 -1.70 -36.19 -1.16
C GLU A 43 -2.37 -35.23 -0.15
N GLN A 44 -2.10 -33.92 -0.30
CA GLN A 44 -2.80 -32.90 0.47
C GLN A 44 -4.27 -32.80 0.03
N ASP A 45 -5.22 -32.79 0.97
CA ASP A 45 -6.62 -32.44 0.71
C ASP A 45 -6.90 -30.99 1.13
N PRO A 46 -6.84 -30.01 0.20
CA PRO A 46 -7.05 -28.60 0.50
C PRO A 46 -8.51 -28.25 0.79
N SER A 47 -9.43 -29.21 0.86
CA SER A 47 -10.78 -29.00 1.38
C SER A 47 -10.90 -29.28 2.88
N ILE A 48 -9.90 -29.92 3.50
CA ILE A 48 -9.84 -30.09 4.94
C ILE A 48 -9.58 -28.72 5.60
N ARG A 49 -10.39 -28.41 6.61
CA ARG A 49 -10.29 -27.21 7.43
C ARG A 49 -10.22 -27.59 8.90
N VAL A 50 -9.60 -26.73 9.69
CA VAL A 50 -9.48 -26.89 11.15
C VAL A 50 -10.58 -26.09 11.85
N LYS A 51 -11.21 -26.70 12.85
CA LYS A 51 -12.20 -26.07 13.74
C LYS A 51 -11.44 -25.48 14.94
N VAL A 52 -11.10 -24.20 14.86
CA VAL A 52 -10.27 -23.50 15.86
C VAL A 52 -10.76 -23.72 17.29
N ALA A 53 -12.05 -23.50 17.55
CA ALA A 53 -12.64 -23.69 18.88
C ALA A 53 -12.46 -25.12 19.41
N ASP A 54 -12.61 -26.13 18.54
CA ASP A 54 -12.45 -27.54 18.94
C ASP A 54 -10.98 -27.89 19.20
N VAL A 55 -10.03 -27.30 18.46
CA VAL A 55 -8.59 -27.45 18.74
C VAL A 55 -8.24 -26.86 20.11
N VAL A 56 -8.70 -25.64 20.38
CA VAL A 56 -8.47 -24.99 21.69
C VAL A 56 -9.05 -25.83 22.81
N ALA A 57 -10.30 -26.31 22.66
CA ALA A 57 -10.92 -27.18 23.64
C ALA A 57 -10.10 -28.46 23.88
N VAL A 58 -9.66 -29.14 22.82
CA VAL A 58 -8.84 -30.35 22.94
C VAL A 58 -7.53 -30.08 23.69
N ILE A 59 -6.82 -29.01 23.34
CA ILE A 59 -5.54 -28.68 23.97
C ILE A 59 -5.74 -28.33 25.45
N GLU A 60 -6.68 -27.43 25.75
CA GLU A 60 -6.91 -26.98 27.13
C GLU A 60 -7.49 -28.10 28.02
N GLU A 61 -8.42 -28.92 27.52
CA GLU A 61 -8.97 -30.06 28.28
C GLU A 61 -7.88 -31.10 28.63
N ASN A 62 -6.97 -31.40 27.69
CA ASN A 62 -5.95 -32.44 27.89
C ASN A 62 -4.82 -32.02 28.82
N THR A 63 -4.49 -30.73 28.88
CA THR A 63 -3.40 -30.23 29.73
C THR A 63 -3.85 -29.97 31.18
N LYS A 64 -5.15 -30.12 31.50
CA LYS A 64 -5.71 -29.91 32.86
C LYS A 64 -5.31 -28.53 33.43
N VAL A 65 -5.50 -27.51 32.61
CA VAL A 65 -4.91 -26.18 32.78
C VAL A 65 -5.75 -25.31 33.72
N ASP A 66 -5.24 -25.03 34.93
CA ASP A 66 -5.94 -24.16 35.88
C ASP A 66 -5.50 -22.68 35.81
N ASN A 67 -4.42 -22.36 35.08
CA ASN A 67 -3.76 -21.05 35.14
C ASN A 67 -3.03 -20.68 33.85
N ILE A 68 -3.80 -20.49 32.79
CA ILE A 68 -3.29 -20.01 31.49
C ILE A 68 -2.96 -18.52 31.60
N LYS A 69 -1.68 -18.19 31.42
CA LYS A 69 -1.16 -16.80 31.46
C LYS A 69 -1.08 -16.16 30.09
N THR A 70 -0.89 -16.96 29.04
CA THR A 70 -0.65 -16.44 27.69
C THR A 70 -1.24 -17.35 26.64
N ARG A 71 -1.88 -16.76 25.64
CA ARG A 71 -2.41 -17.41 24.44
C ARG A 71 -1.96 -16.59 23.23
N ILE A 72 -1.08 -17.15 22.42
CA ILE A 72 -0.54 -16.50 21.23
C ILE A 72 -0.77 -17.41 20.03
N VAL A 73 -1.20 -16.84 18.92
CA VAL A 73 -1.24 -17.52 17.62
C VAL A 73 -0.52 -16.67 16.59
N GLY A 74 0.40 -17.28 15.85
CA GLY A 74 1.06 -16.67 14.69
C GLY A 74 0.57 -17.31 13.41
N GLY A 75 0.31 -16.52 12.36
CA GLY A 75 0.07 -17.02 11.01
C GLY A 75 0.07 -15.88 10.01
N SER A 76 0.28 -16.19 8.74
CA SER A 76 0.17 -15.17 7.70
C SER A 76 -1.30 -14.87 7.44
N ILE A 77 -1.62 -13.65 7.05
CA ILE A 77 -2.96 -13.31 6.59
C ILE A 77 -3.07 -13.74 5.12
N PRO A 78 -3.80 -14.81 4.76
CA PRO A 78 -4.40 -14.86 3.45
C PRO A 78 -5.59 -13.89 3.46
N ILE A 79 -5.54 -12.85 2.63
CA ILE A 79 -6.72 -12.07 2.26
C ILE A 79 -7.69 -13.06 1.57
N PRO A 80 -8.97 -13.22 1.97
CA PRO A 80 -9.79 -12.46 2.92
C PRO A 80 -10.28 -13.32 4.12
N ASN A 81 -9.45 -14.17 4.72
CA ASN A 81 -9.92 -15.15 5.72
C ASN A 81 -9.96 -14.59 7.16
N GLU A 82 -10.56 -13.41 7.35
CA GLU A 82 -10.77 -12.78 8.67
C GLU A 82 -11.50 -13.70 9.66
N ARG A 83 -12.31 -14.64 9.15
CA ARG A 83 -13.08 -15.58 9.98
C ARG A 83 -12.20 -16.44 10.87
N VAL A 84 -11.06 -16.96 10.38
CA VAL A 84 -10.17 -17.81 11.19
C VAL A 84 -9.59 -17.00 12.36
N TRP A 85 -9.16 -15.77 12.09
CA TRP A 85 -8.64 -14.87 13.11
C TRP A 85 -9.71 -14.42 14.11
N ALA A 86 -10.95 -14.23 13.65
CA ALA A 86 -12.07 -13.96 14.53
C ALA A 86 -12.33 -15.13 15.51
N GLU A 87 -12.23 -16.38 15.04
CA GLU A 87 -12.37 -17.55 15.92
C GLU A 87 -11.24 -17.64 16.96
N TRP A 88 -9.99 -17.38 16.58
CA TRP A 88 -8.88 -17.31 17.54
C TRP A 88 -9.09 -16.21 18.59
N LYS A 89 -9.55 -15.02 18.17
CA LYS A 89 -9.87 -13.91 19.07
C LYS A 89 -11.03 -14.25 20.02
N LYS A 90 -12.07 -14.95 19.54
CA LYS A 90 -13.17 -15.46 20.39
C LYS A 90 -12.65 -16.43 21.46
N CYS A 91 -11.60 -17.19 21.15
CA CYS A 91 -10.89 -18.06 22.09
C CYS A 91 -9.84 -17.31 22.95
N GLN A 92 -9.84 -15.96 22.93
CA GLN A 92 -8.95 -15.10 23.72
C GLN A 92 -7.45 -15.23 23.37
N TYR A 93 -7.12 -15.59 22.12
CA TYR A 93 -5.73 -15.58 21.63
C TYR A 93 -5.30 -14.22 21.10
N GLU A 94 -4.09 -13.79 21.47
CA GLU A 94 -3.37 -12.71 20.80
C GLU A 94 -2.94 -13.19 19.41
N CYS A 95 -3.45 -12.55 18.35
CA CYS A 95 -3.12 -12.90 16.97
C CYS A 95 -1.94 -12.06 16.48
N LEU A 96 -0.80 -12.70 16.23
CA LEU A 96 0.38 -12.11 15.60
C LEU A 96 0.29 -12.34 14.10
N LEU A 97 -0.02 -11.29 13.36
CA LEU A 97 -0.27 -11.36 11.93
C LEU A 97 0.90 -10.72 11.18
N GLY A 98 1.50 -11.47 10.27
CA GLY A 98 2.54 -10.96 9.36
C GLY A 98 1.92 -10.41 8.08
N GLU A 99 2.36 -9.22 7.65
CA GLU A 99 2.08 -8.73 6.31
C GLU A 99 2.80 -9.62 5.27
N ARG A 100 2.13 -9.92 4.16
CA ARG A 100 2.78 -10.53 3.00
C ARG A 100 3.49 -9.44 2.22
N SER A 101 4.75 -9.65 1.86
CA SER A 101 5.46 -8.73 0.96
C SER A 101 4.77 -8.65 -0.40
N ILE A 102 5.09 -7.62 -1.19
CA ILE A 102 4.69 -7.48 -2.60
C ILE A 102 5.01 -8.76 -3.41
N SER A 103 6.02 -9.52 -3.00
CA SER A 103 6.41 -10.80 -3.63
C SER A 103 5.56 -12.01 -3.20
N ASN A 104 4.48 -11.81 -2.44
CA ASN A 104 3.65 -12.84 -1.80
C ASN A 104 4.39 -13.83 -0.90
N LYS A 105 5.67 -13.56 -0.58
CA LYS A 105 6.41 -14.30 0.44
C LYS A 105 6.05 -13.77 1.81
N GLU A 106 5.80 -14.69 2.73
CA GLU A 106 5.66 -14.41 4.16
C GLU A 106 6.98 -13.82 4.65
N VAL A 107 6.94 -12.60 5.20
CA VAL A 107 8.13 -11.96 5.74
C VAL A 107 8.16 -12.24 7.24
N SER A 108 9.09 -13.10 7.66
CA SER A 108 9.59 -13.20 9.05
C SER A 108 8.53 -13.36 10.15
N LEU A 109 7.40 -13.98 9.86
CA LEU A 109 6.40 -14.29 10.87
C LEU A 109 6.96 -15.24 11.94
N ASP A 110 7.69 -16.28 11.52
CA ASP A 110 8.32 -17.23 12.42
C ASP A 110 9.31 -16.51 13.33
N ASP A 111 10.12 -15.58 12.79
CA ASP A 111 11.05 -14.77 13.56
C ASP A 111 10.32 -13.94 14.64
N MET A 112 9.14 -13.38 14.32
CA MET A 112 8.31 -12.64 15.28
C MET A 112 7.75 -13.55 16.37
N LEU A 113 7.22 -14.72 15.98
CA LEU A 113 6.67 -15.69 16.93
C LEU A 113 7.78 -16.23 17.86
N HIS A 114 8.91 -16.65 17.30
CA HIS A 114 10.11 -17.05 18.04
C HIS A 114 10.54 -15.96 19.04
N SER A 115 10.66 -14.72 18.59
CA SER A 115 11.04 -13.59 19.45
C SER A 115 10.06 -13.37 20.61
N LYS A 116 8.75 -13.52 20.36
CA LYS A 116 7.73 -13.43 21.41
C LYS A 116 7.89 -14.54 22.45
N ILE A 117 8.13 -15.78 22.02
CA ILE A 117 8.32 -16.93 22.93
C ILE A 117 9.62 -16.77 23.73
N GLN A 118 10.73 -16.38 23.10
CA GLN A 118 11.99 -16.12 23.80
C GLN A 118 11.83 -15.06 24.88
N ASN A 119 11.18 -13.94 24.55
CA ASN A 119 10.90 -12.88 25.52
C ASN A 119 10.05 -13.38 26.69
N LEU A 120 9.08 -14.26 26.42
CA LEU A 120 8.24 -14.87 27.44
C LEU A 120 9.05 -15.76 28.39
N ILE A 121 9.92 -16.60 27.83
CA ILE A 121 10.82 -17.49 28.60
C ILE A 121 11.76 -16.65 29.47
N LEU A 122 12.41 -15.65 28.89
CA LEU A 122 13.39 -14.81 29.58
C LEU A 122 12.78 -13.98 30.71
N LYS A 123 11.56 -13.45 30.53
CA LYS A 123 10.82 -12.74 31.59
C LYS A 123 10.45 -13.66 32.75
N ASN A 124 10.22 -14.94 32.48
CA ASN A 124 9.76 -15.91 33.46
C ASN A 124 10.84 -16.90 33.94
N LYS A 125 12.12 -16.64 33.65
CA LYS A 125 13.26 -17.54 33.96
C LYS A 125 13.44 -17.90 35.45
N SER A 126 12.91 -17.10 36.39
CA SER A 126 13.09 -17.32 37.82
C SER A 126 11.98 -18.19 38.42
N ARG A 127 12.27 -19.48 38.62
CA ARG A 127 11.33 -20.46 39.18
C ARG A 127 10.83 -20.11 40.58
N SER A 128 11.69 -19.53 41.43
CA SER A 128 11.32 -19.17 42.81
C SER A 128 10.33 -18.01 42.88
N LYS A 129 10.29 -17.15 41.88
CA LYS A 129 9.40 -15.97 41.85
C LYS A 129 8.12 -16.22 41.06
N ASN A 130 8.19 -17.03 40.01
CA ASN A 130 7.11 -17.13 39.03
C ASN A 130 6.36 -18.47 39.06
N GLY A 131 6.76 -19.42 39.91
CA GLY A 131 6.19 -20.77 39.93
C GLY A 131 6.71 -21.66 38.79
N LYS A 132 6.12 -22.85 38.64
CA LYS A 132 6.46 -23.77 37.53
C LYS A 132 5.91 -23.23 36.22
N GLN A 133 6.72 -23.21 35.17
CA GLN A 133 6.30 -22.75 33.85
C GLN A 133 6.07 -23.95 32.92
N HIS A 134 5.05 -23.84 32.09
CA HIS A 134 4.68 -24.86 31.12
C HIS A 134 4.38 -24.21 29.77
N LEU A 135 5.08 -24.65 28.72
CA LEU A 135 4.87 -24.19 27.35
C LEU A 135 4.09 -25.26 26.59
N ILE A 136 2.92 -24.88 26.07
CA ILE A 136 2.22 -25.67 25.06
C ILE A 136 2.55 -25.05 23.71
N LEU A 137 3.21 -25.80 22.83
CA LEU A 137 3.59 -25.36 21.49
C LEU A 137 2.86 -26.20 20.44
N VAL A 138 2.15 -25.56 19.53
CA VAL A 138 1.43 -26.24 18.44
C VAL A 138 2.15 -25.96 17.12
N THR A 139 3.01 -26.89 16.72
CA THR A 139 3.75 -26.87 15.45
C THR A 139 4.33 -28.26 15.18
N GLY A 140 4.58 -28.58 13.91
CA GLY A 140 5.39 -29.73 13.50
C GLY A 140 6.74 -29.33 12.92
N ASP A 141 6.96 -28.03 12.71
CA ASP A 141 8.11 -27.54 11.94
C ASP A 141 9.40 -27.55 12.75
N GLY A 142 10.36 -28.34 12.28
CA GLY A 142 11.72 -28.41 12.82
C GLY A 142 12.79 -27.90 11.85
N ASN A 143 12.39 -27.15 10.81
CA ASN A 143 13.32 -26.64 9.82
C ASN A 143 14.34 -25.69 10.46
N ALA A 144 15.60 -25.83 10.03
CA ALA A 144 16.64 -24.89 10.42
C ALA A 144 16.58 -23.69 9.47
N ASN A 145 16.33 -22.50 9.99
CA ASN A 145 16.12 -21.29 9.20
C ASN A 145 17.44 -20.59 8.79
N GLY A 146 18.42 -21.35 8.30
CA GLY A 146 19.69 -20.81 7.77
C GLY A 146 20.43 -19.88 8.75
N ASN A 147 20.71 -20.37 9.96
CA ASN A 147 21.27 -19.64 11.13
C ASN A 147 20.31 -18.71 11.88
N ARG A 148 19.03 -18.63 11.49
CA ARG A 148 17.99 -18.02 12.34
C ARG A 148 17.44 -19.02 13.36
N THR A 149 16.71 -18.50 14.33
CA THR A 149 16.01 -19.31 15.32
C THR A 149 14.97 -20.23 14.66
N SER A 150 14.84 -21.44 15.20
CA SER A 150 13.83 -22.44 14.85
C SER A 150 12.99 -22.82 16.07
N PHE A 151 11.84 -23.47 15.86
CA PHE A 151 11.04 -24.00 16.97
C PHE A 151 11.79 -25.01 17.86
N PRO A 152 12.62 -25.93 17.33
CA PRO A 152 13.52 -26.73 18.15
C PRO A 152 14.39 -25.89 19.10
N ASP A 153 14.98 -24.79 18.63
CA ASP A 153 15.79 -23.90 19.47
C ASP A 153 14.96 -23.29 20.61
N ILE A 154 13.69 -22.93 20.33
CA ILE A 154 12.75 -22.41 21.33
C ILE A 154 12.41 -23.46 22.38
N VAL A 155 12.15 -24.69 21.98
CA VAL A 155 11.86 -25.80 22.89
C VAL A 155 13.06 -26.09 23.78
N SER A 156 14.26 -26.21 23.19
CA SER A 156 15.51 -26.41 23.94
C SER A 156 15.79 -25.25 24.90
N LEU A 157 15.49 -24.01 24.52
CA LEU A 157 15.61 -22.85 25.41
C LEU A 157 14.65 -22.93 26.60
N ALA A 158 13.40 -23.33 26.40
CA ALA A 158 12.42 -23.51 27.48
C ALA A 158 12.89 -24.60 28.46
N LEU A 159 13.31 -25.76 27.94
CA LEU A 159 13.80 -26.89 28.72
C LEU A 159 15.07 -26.55 29.51
N LYS A 160 15.99 -25.77 28.92
CA LYS A 160 17.17 -25.22 29.61
C LYS A 160 16.80 -24.41 30.86
N TYR A 161 15.68 -23.69 30.82
CA TYR A 161 15.14 -22.95 31.97
C TYR A 161 14.22 -23.79 32.87
N GLN A 162 14.25 -25.12 32.74
CA GLN A 162 13.47 -26.06 33.55
C GLN A 162 11.96 -25.87 33.42
N TRP A 163 11.51 -25.42 32.24
CA TRP A 163 10.10 -25.44 31.87
C TRP A 163 9.70 -26.85 31.49
N THR A 164 8.41 -27.15 31.59
CA THR A 164 7.84 -28.33 30.94
C THR A 164 7.26 -27.92 29.59
N VAL A 165 7.29 -28.82 28.61
CA VAL A 165 6.85 -28.55 27.24
C VAL A 165 5.90 -29.64 26.75
N ASP A 166 4.71 -29.24 26.34
CA ASP A 166 3.78 -30.08 25.58
C ASP A 166 3.81 -29.62 24.11
N LEU A 167 4.43 -30.41 23.25
CA LEU A 167 4.41 -30.20 21.80
C LEU A 167 3.18 -30.89 21.20
N TRP A 168 2.38 -30.15 20.44
CA TRP A 168 1.22 -30.67 19.72
C TRP A 168 1.47 -30.56 18.21
N SER A 169 1.43 -31.70 17.52
CA SER A 169 1.64 -31.76 16.07
C SER A 169 0.74 -32.80 15.42
N TRP A 170 0.50 -32.65 14.13
CA TRP A 170 0.10 -33.77 13.29
C TRP A 170 1.30 -34.71 13.13
N LYS A 171 1.04 -36.01 13.09
CA LYS A 171 2.09 -37.04 13.00
C LYS A 171 2.92 -36.90 11.73
N ASP A 172 2.26 -36.71 10.59
CA ASP A 172 2.91 -36.66 9.28
C ASP A 172 3.73 -35.36 9.04
N SER A 173 3.55 -34.35 9.88
CA SER A 173 4.30 -33.09 9.80
C SER A 173 5.34 -32.92 10.91
N LEU A 174 5.43 -33.88 11.84
CA LEU A 174 6.33 -33.77 12.99
C LEU A 174 7.78 -34.00 12.54
N SER A 175 8.64 -33.00 12.73
CA SER A 175 10.08 -33.17 12.52
C SER A 175 10.70 -34.11 13.57
N GLY A 176 11.50 -35.07 13.11
CA GLY A 176 12.22 -36.02 13.98
C GLY A 176 13.18 -35.35 14.99
N LYS A 177 13.56 -34.09 14.77
CA LYS A 177 14.35 -33.32 15.76
C LYS A 177 13.61 -33.19 17.10
N PHE A 178 12.29 -33.17 17.09
CA PHE A 178 11.52 -33.11 18.33
C PHE A 178 11.54 -34.44 19.08
N ASP A 179 11.66 -35.57 18.37
CA ASP A 179 11.83 -36.88 18.99
C ASP A 179 13.19 -36.94 19.69
N ASP A 180 14.26 -36.45 19.04
CA ASP A 180 15.60 -36.35 19.64
C ASP A 180 15.59 -35.51 20.94
N ILE A 181 14.93 -34.34 20.91
CA ILE A 181 14.79 -33.46 22.09
C ILE A 181 13.96 -34.14 23.18
N GLN A 182 12.88 -34.85 22.81
CA GLN A 182 12.05 -35.56 23.79
C GLN A 182 12.84 -36.70 24.44
N GLU A 183 13.68 -37.42 23.71
CA GLU A 183 14.53 -38.47 24.26
C GLU A 183 15.50 -37.90 25.31
N GLU A 184 16.15 -36.77 25.00
CA GLU A 184 17.06 -36.06 25.92
C GLU A 184 16.33 -35.50 27.16
N HIS A 185 15.07 -35.07 27.01
CA HIS A 185 14.31 -34.36 28.04
C HIS A 185 12.97 -35.03 28.39
N SER A 186 12.94 -36.36 28.45
CA SER A 186 11.70 -37.15 28.57
C SER A 186 10.85 -36.86 29.82
N SER A 187 11.46 -36.34 30.90
CA SER A 187 10.74 -35.94 32.12
C SER A 187 10.09 -34.56 32.03
N ASN A 188 10.51 -33.74 31.06
CA ASN A 188 10.08 -32.36 30.91
C ASN A 188 9.41 -32.06 29.56
N MET A 189 9.46 -32.97 28.60
CA MET A 189 8.83 -32.80 27.28
C MET A 189 7.89 -33.96 26.94
N LYS A 190 6.72 -33.61 26.40
CA LYS A 190 5.74 -34.56 25.88
C LYS A 190 5.30 -34.15 24.48
N ILE A 191 5.28 -35.11 23.56
CA ILE A 191 4.68 -34.96 22.24
C ILE A 191 3.25 -35.51 22.27
N ASN A 192 2.30 -34.72 21.79
CA ASN A 192 0.89 -35.06 21.68
C ASN A 192 0.47 -34.98 20.20
N HIS A 193 -0.17 -36.04 19.68
CA HIS A 193 -0.61 -36.08 18.29
C HIS A 193 -2.04 -35.60 18.12
N LEU A 194 -2.24 -34.64 17.22
CA LEU A 194 -3.56 -34.10 16.86
C LEU A 194 -4.42 -35.12 16.10
N ASP A 195 -3.80 -36.14 15.50
CA ASP A 195 -4.47 -37.20 14.73
C ASP A 195 -5.53 -37.95 15.55
N THR A 196 -5.28 -38.16 16.84
CA THR A 196 -6.24 -38.78 17.78
C THR A 196 -7.58 -38.04 17.82
N TYR A 197 -7.57 -36.75 17.51
CA TYR A 197 -8.73 -35.85 17.56
C TYR A 197 -9.19 -35.40 16.19
N ARG A 198 -8.65 -35.95 15.09
CA ARG A 198 -8.84 -35.45 13.73
C ARG A 198 -10.31 -35.25 13.36
N THR A 199 -11.17 -36.24 13.63
CA THR A 199 -12.62 -36.16 13.36
C THR A 199 -13.33 -35.10 14.20
N LYS A 200 -12.84 -34.82 15.42
CA LYS A 200 -13.35 -33.77 16.31
C LYS A 200 -12.86 -32.39 15.88
N ILE A 201 -11.66 -32.22 15.36
CA ILE A 201 -11.05 -30.89 15.15
C ILE A 201 -10.99 -30.46 13.68
N THR A 202 -11.40 -31.31 12.74
CA THR A 202 -11.40 -30.99 11.30
C THR A 202 -12.78 -31.13 10.68
N PHE A 203 -12.97 -30.51 9.52
CA PHE A 203 -14.14 -30.70 8.68
C PHE A 203 -13.77 -30.54 7.21
N LYS A 204 -14.57 -31.15 6.33
CA LYS A 204 -14.42 -31.00 4.88
C LYS A 204 -15.28 -29.84 4.40
N GLN A 205 -14.66 -28.78 3.89
CA GLN A 205 -15.37 -27.67 3.26
C GLN A 205 -15.99 -28.15 1.95
N LYS A 206 -17.32 -28.07 1.83
CA LYS A 206 -18.02 -28.43 0.59
C LYS A 206 -17.55 -27.50 -0.54
N GLN A 207 -17.03 -28.08 -1.63
CA GLN A 207 -16.44 -27.34 -2.76
C GLN A 207 -17.38 -26.29 -3.37
N LYS A 208 -18.70 -26.50 -3.28
CA LYS A 208 -19.73 -25.60 -3.83
C LYS A 208 -19.62 -24.15 -3.33
N GLN A 209 -19.30 -23.96 -2.04
CA GLN A 209 -19.12 -22.61 -1.48
C GLN A 209 -17.84 -21.92 -1.97
N LYS A 210 -16.80 -22.70 -2.32
CA LYS A 210 -15.56 -22.15 -2.86
C LYS A 210 -15.73 -21.72 -4.31
N GLN A 211 -16.48 -22.50 -5.10
CA GLN A 211 -16.89 -22.13 -6.46
C GLN A 211 -17.71 -20.84 -6.43
N GLU A 212 -18.74 -20.76 -5.58
CA GLU A 212 -19.58 -19.57 -5.44
C GLU A 212 -18.78 -18.32 -5.01
N GLN A 213 -17.80 -18.46 -4.11
CA GLN A 213 -16.90 -17.35 -3.74
C GLN A 213 -15.97 -16.92 -4.88
N GLN A 214 -15.39 -17.88 -5.61
CA GLN A 214 -14.54 -17.58 -6.76
C GLN A 214 -15.32 -16.93 -7.90
N ASP A 215 -16.55 -17.37 -8.14
CA ASP A 215 -17.44 -16.78 -9.13
C ASP A 215 -17.84 -15.36 -8.72
N GLN A 216 -18.10 -15.10 -7.43
CA GLN A 216 -18.37 -13.75 -6.91
C GLN A 216 -17.15 -12.82 -7.01
N GLU A 217 -15.95 -13.29 -6.68
CA GLU A 217 -14.72 -12.50 -6.83
C GLU A 217 -14.45 -12.16 -8.30
N LYS A 218 -14.67 -13.12 -9.20
CA LYS A 218 -14.50 -12.90 -10.64
C LYS A 218 -15.50 -11.86 -11.17
N GLN A 219 -16.77 -11.94 -10.75
CA GLN A 219 -17.79 -10.93 -11.09
C GLN A 219 -17.42 -9.55 -10.55
N LYS A 220 -16.88 -9.45 -9.33
CA LYS A 220 -16.45 -8.18 -8.77
C LYS A 220 -15.27 -7.58 -9.54
N GLN A 221 -14.28 -8.38 -9.94
CA GLN A 221 -13.15 -7.93 -10.76
C GLN A 221 -13.60 -7.49 -12.16
N GLU A 222 -14.58 -8.17 -12.75
CA GLU A 222 -15.17 -7.75 -14.03
C GLU A 222 -15.90 -6.40 -13.88
N GLN A 223 -16.64 -6.18 -12.80
CA GLN A 223 -17.28 -4.89 -12.51
C GLN A 223 -16.28 -3.76 -12.23
N GLU A 224 -15.20 -4.03 -11.50
CA GLU A 224 -14.14 -3.03 -11.25
C GLU A 224 -13.46 -2.62 -12.56
N LYS A 225 -13.22 -3.58 -13.47
CA LYS A 225 -12.68 -3.28 -14.81
C LYS A 225 -13.64 -2.48 -15.69
N GLU A 226 -14.94 -2.78 -15.67
CA GLU A 226 -15.94 -1.96 -16.37
C GLU A 226 -15.95 -0.54 -15.82
N GLN A 227 -15.88 -0.36 -14.50
CA GLN A 227 -15.85 0.98 -13.89
C GLN A 227 -14.57 1.75 -14.22
N GLU A 228 -13.41 1.09 -14.25
CA GLU A 228 -12.15 1.71 -14.68
C GLU A 228 -12.21 2.13 -16.15
N GLN A 229 -12.79 1.28 -17.01
CA GLN A 229 -12.98 1.59 -18.42
C GLN A 229 -13.94 2.77 -18.63
N ASP A 230 -15.07 2.80 -17.92
CA ASP A 230 -16.02 3.91 -17.97
C ASP A 230 -15.40 5.24 -17.49
N GLN A 231 -14.54 5.20 -16.46
CA GLN A 231 -13.82 6.38 -15.99
C GLN A 231 -12.81 6.87 -17.03
N GLN A 232 -12.11 5.96 -17.68
CA GLN A 232 -11.17 6.29 -18.74
C GLN A 232 -11.89 6.90 -19.96
N ASP A 233 -13.00 6.31 -20.38
CA ASP A 233 -13.82 6.83 -21.49
C ASP A 233 -14.39 8.23 -21.17
N GLN A 234 -14.77 8.50 -19.92
CA GLN A 234 -15.20 9.83 -19.49
C GLN A 234 -14.05 10.85 -19.51
N GLN A 235 -12.85 10.44 -19.12
CA GLN A 235 -11.67 11.30 -19.16
C GLN A 235 -11.27 11.64 -20.60
N ASP A 236 -11.28 10.65 -21.49
CA ASP A 236 -10.99 10.85 -22.92
C ASP A 236 -12.02 11.78 -23.58
N GLN A 237 -13.31 11.69 -23.19
CA GLN A 237 -14.34 12.63 -23.66
C GLN A 237 -14.11 14.06 -23.16
N HIS A 238 -13.63 14.23 -21.92
CA HIS A 238 -13.34 15.55 -21.38
C HIS A 238 -12.14 16.19 -22.08
N ASP A 239 -11.06 15.42 -22.29
CA ASP A 239 -9.87 15.87 -23.00
C ASP A 239 -10.19 16.26 -24.45
N GLN A 240 -11.10 15.53 -25.11
CA GLN A 240 -11.56 15.87 -26.46
C GLN A 240 -12.36 17.19 -26.49
N GLN A 241 -13.21 17.44 -25.49
CA GLN A 241 -13.95 18.71 -25.39
C GLN A 241 -13.02 19.90 -25.15
N ASP A 242 -11.98 19.73 -24.32
CA ASP A 242 -11.00 20.78 -24.06
C ASP A 242 -10.17 21.10 -25.31
N GLN A 243 -9.81 20.08 -26.12
CA GLN A 243 -9.15 20.27 -27.41
C GLN A 243 -10.04 21.03 -28.41
N ASP A 244 -11.32 20.64 -28.51
CA ASP A 244 -12.28 21.30 -29.40
C ASP A 244 -12.51 22.77 -29.00
N GLN A 245 -12.61 23.05 -27.70
CA GLN A 245 -12.75 24.42 -27.17
C GLN A 245 -11.49 25.25 -27.46
N ALA A 246 -10.30 24.68 -27.24
CA ALA A 246 -9.04 25.37 -27.54
C ALA A 246 -8.90 25.68 -29.04
N GLN A 247 -9.37 24.79 -29.92
CA GLN A 247 -9.38 25.04 -31.36
C GLN A 247 -10.37 26.17 -31.74
N GLN A 248 -11.57 26.20 -31.15
CA GLN A 248 -12.53 27.28 -31.38
C GLN A 248 -11.99 28.64 -30.91
N ASP A 249 -11.33 28.68 -29.76
CA ASP A 249 -10.72 29.91 -29.23
C ASP A 249 -9.61 30.43 -30.17
N GLN A 250 -8.78 29.54 -30.71
CA GLN A 250 -7.75 29.90 -31.70
C GLN A 250 -8.37 30.42 -33.00
N GLU A 251 -9.43 29.81 -33.51
CA GLU A 251 -10.14 30.27 -34.71
C GLU A 251 -10.76 31.67 -34.48
N GLN A 252 -11.34 31.91 -33.31
CA GLN A 252 -11.92 33.19 -32.94
C GLN A 252 -10.84 34.28 -32.81
N GLU A 253 -9.68 33.97 -32.23
CA GLU A 253 -8.54 34.89 -32.15
C GLU A 253 -8.02 35.26 -33.53
N GLN A 254 -7.90 34.30 -34.44
CA GLN A 254 -7.51 34.55 -35.84
C GLN A 254 -8.51 35.46 -36.57
N GLN A 255 -9.81 35.24 -36.39
CA GLN A 255 -10.85 36.10 -36.98
C GLN A 255 -10.75 37.54 -36.45
N ASN A 256 -10.59 37.70 -35.14
CA ASN A 256 -10.40 39.00 -34.50
C ASN A 256 -9.15 39.72 -35.03
N GLN A 257 -8.04 39.00 -35.20
CA GLN A 257 -6.80 39.55 -35.77
C GLN A 257 -7.01 40.03 -37.22
N GLN A 258 -7.69 39.23 -38.04
CA GLN A 258 -8.01 39.60 -39.42
C GLN A 258 -8.90 40.85 -39.48
N GLU A 259 -9.91 40.97 -38.60
CA GLU A 259 -10.73 42.18 -38.51
C GLU A 259 -9.91 43.42 -38.14
N GLN A 260 -9.02 43.31 -37.16
CA GLN A 260 -8.15 44.41 -36.75
C GLN A 260 -7.26 44.87 -37.91
N ASP A 261 -6.66 43.94 -38.64
CA ASP A 261 -5.84 44.23 -39.81
C ASP A 261 -6.63 44.94 -40.91
N GLN A 262 -7.87 44.52 -41.16
CA GLN A 262 -8.77 45.20 -42.10
C GLN A 262 -9.10 46.63 -41.62
N LYS A 263 -9.36 46.84 -40.33
CA LYS A 263 -9.59 48.17 -39.73
C LYS A 263 -8.35 49.05 -39.89
N ILE A 264 -7.15 48.53 -39.67
CA ILE A 264 -5.87 49.25 -39.88
C ILE A 264 -5.67 49.61 -41.34
N LYS A 265 -5.88 48.68 -42.28
CA LYS A 265 -5.80 48.93 -43.74
C LYS A 265 -6.76 50.04 -44.17
N LYS A 266 -8.01 50.01 -43.68
CA LYS A 266 -9.02 51.07 -43.93
C LYS A 266 -8.55 52.44 -43.38
N LYS A 267 -8.01 52.51 -42.16
CA LYS A 267 -7.44 53.74 -41.58
C LYS A 267 -6.26 54.27 -42.39
N LYS A 268 -5.31 53.41 -42.78
CA LYS A 268 -4.16 53.80 -43.64
C LYS A 268 -4.62 54.36 -44.99
N LYS A 269 -5.64 53.76 -45.62
CA LYS A 269 -6.23 54.25 -46.88
C LYS A 269 -6.86 55.64 -46.71
N LYS A 270 -7.65 55.87 -45.64
CA LYS A 270 -8.20 57.20 -45.30
C LYS A 270 -7.10 58.24 -45.07
N ASN A 271 -6.04 57.89 -44.33
CA ASN A 271 -4.91 58.80 -44.09
C ASN A 271 -4.13 59.12 -45.37
N LYS A 272 -3.97 58.16 -46.29
CA LYS A 272 -3.33 58.39 -47.60
C LYS A 272 -4.17 59.34 -48.47
N ILE A 273 -5.50 59.20 -48.46
CA ILE A 273 -6.43 60.12 -49.13
C ILE A 273 -6.31 61.53 -48.52
N ASN A 274 -6.34 61.65 -47.19
CA ASN A 274 -6.17 62.94 -46.50
C ASN A 274 -4.79 63.58 -46.78
N LYS A 275 -3.71 62.79 -46.82
CA LYS A 275 -2.36 63.29 -47.14
C LYS A 275 -2.27 63.78 -48.59
N ASN A 276 -2.87 63.07 -49.54
CA ASN A 276 -2.94 63.51 -50.94
C ASN A 276 -3.77 64.79 -51.11
N ASN A 277 -4.87 64.93 -50.36
CA ASN A 277 -5.64 66.18 -50.34
C ASN A 277 -4.84 67.33 -49.72
N LYS A 278 -4.07 67.09 -48.66
CA LYS A 278 -3.20 68.10 -48.03
C LYS A 278 -2.03 68.52 -48.94
N ILE A 279 -1.49 67.59 -49.75
CA ILE A 279 -0.47 67.90 -50.77
C ILE A 279 -1.06 68.75 -51.91
N LYS A 280 -2.31 68.49 -52.34
CA LYS A 280 -3.00 69.35 -53.32
C LYS A 280 -3.20 70.78 -52.79
N ILE A 281 -3.55 70.93 -51.51
CA ILE A 281 -3.70 72.25 -50.87
C ILE A 281 -2.35 72.98 -50.76
N ASN A 282 -1.26 72.30 -50.42
CA ASN A 282 0.08 72.91 -50.36
C ASN A 282 0.67 73.26 -51.73
N ASN A 283 0.37 72.49 -52.78
CA ASN A 283 0.79 72.84 -54.15
C ASN A 283 0.02 74.05 -54.71
N SER A 284 -1.24 74.25 -54.30
CA SER A 284 -1.98 75.49 -54.59
C SER A 284 -1.30 76.73 -53.99
N ASN A 285 -0.70 76.61 -52.80
CA ASN A 285 0.04 77.71 -52.16
C ASN A 285 1.44 77.96 -52.76
N LYS A 286 2.08 76.94 -53.36
CA LYS A 286 3.35 77.11 -54.09
C LYS A 286 3.16 77.80 -55.45
N ASN A 287 2.05 77.54 -56.14
CA ASN A 287 1.75 78.21 -57.41
C ASN A 287 1.48 79.71 -57.24
N ASN A 288 0.88 80.13 -56.12
CA ASN A 288 0.71 81.55 -55.80
C ASN A 288 2.06 82.26 -55.56
N LYS A 289 3.04 81.61 -54.92
CA LYS A 289 4.38 82.20 -54.71
C LYS A 289 5.20 82.33 -55.99
N MET A 290 5.05 81.41 -56.95
CA MET A 290 5.71 81.53 -58.26
C MET A 290 5.10 82.67 -59.11
N ILE A 291 3.79 82.90 -59.04
CA ILE A 291 3.12 84.00 -59.76
C ILE A 291 3.67 85.37 -59.32
N TYR A 292 3.88 85.60 -58.01
CA TYR A 292 4.45 86.87 -57.53
C TYR A 292 5.90 87.11 -58.02
N ILE A 293 6.70 86.06 -58.18
CA ILE A 293 8.08 86.18 -58.69
C ILE A 293 8.07 86.57 -60.18
N TYR A 294 7.18 85.98 -60.98
CA TYR A 294 7.05 86.35 -62.41
C TYR A 294 6.49 87.76 -62.61
N ILE A 295 5.52 88.19 -61.80
CA ILE A 295 5.00 89.58 -61.85
C ILE A 295 6.10 90.59 -61.48
N LEU A 296 6.92 90.29 -60.46
CA LEU A 296 8.05 91.15 -60.09
C LEU A 296 9.09 91.27 -61.21
N TRP A 297 9.39 90.16 -61.90
CA TRP A 297 10.30 90.13 -63.06
C TRP A 297 9.77 90.88 -64.28
N LEU A 298 8.45 90.96 -64.47
CA LEU A 298 7.82 91.66 -65.58
C LEU A 298 7.74 93.18 -65.35
N ILE A 299 7.51 93.61 -64.11
CA ILE A 299 7.36 95.03 -63.75
C ILE A 299 8.73 95.72 -63.68
N LEU A 300 9.79 95.04 -63.21
CA LEU A 300 11.11 95.63 -63.04
C LEU A 300 11.69 96.30 -64.32
N PRO A 301 11.70 95.65 -65.51
CA PRO A 301 12.20 96.29 -66.73
C PRO A 301 11.32 97.45 -67.20
N LEU A 302 10.01 97.41 -66.92
CA LEU A 302 9.06 98.47 -67.25
C LEU A 302 9.30 99.72 -66.40
N VAL A 303 9.61 99.54 -65.10
CA VAL A 303 10.03 100.63 -64.21
C VAL A 303 11.38 101.21 -64.66
N ILE A 304 12.34 100.36 -65.05
CA ILE A 304 13.63 100.83 -65.59
C ILE A 304 13.43 101.64 -66.88
N LEU A 305 12.53 101.21 -67.76
CA LEU A 305 12.17 101.93 -69.00
C LEU A 305 11.53 103.29 -68.70
N ILE A 306 10.57 103.35 -67.76
CA ILE A 306 9.94 104.60 -67.35
C ILE A 306 10.97 105.55 -66.72
N CYS A 307 11.84 105.06 -65.84
CA CYS A 307 12.91 105.85 -65.25
C CYS A 307 13.90 106.38 -66.31
N SER A 308 14.22 105.59 -67.34
CA SER A 308 15.10 106.05 -68.43
C SER A 308 14.42 107.07 -69.35
N VAL A 309 13.11 106.95 -69.60
CA VAL A 309 12.34 108.00 -70.32
C VAL A 309 12.27 109.29 -69.50
N ILE A 310 11.97 109.21 -68.19
CA ILE A 310 11.97 110.38 -67.29
C ILE A 310 13.36 111.03 -67.25
N PHE A 311 14.43 110.23 -67.17
CA PHE A 311 15.80 110.74 -67.17
C PHE A 311 16.14 111.44 -68.50
N ILE A 312 15.71 110.90 -69.64
CA ILE A 312 15.89 111.54 -70.96
C ILE A 312 15.08 112.84 -71.05
N VAL A 313 13.87 112.92 -70.49
CA VAL A 313 13.06 114.14 -70.51
C VAL A 313 13.64 115.23 -69.58
N PHE A 314 14.21 114.86 -68.44
CA PHE A 314 14.77 115.82 -67.48
C PHE A 314 16.19 116.29 -67.80
N PHE A 315 16.95 115.58 -68.66
CA PHE A 315 18.35 115.93 -68.99
C PHE A 315 18.57 116.31 -70.47
N LYS A 316 17.52 116.71 -71.18
CA LYS A 316 17.58 117.12 -72.60
C LYS A 316 17.22 118.59 -72.84
N GLU A 317 17.56 119.45 -71.89
CA GLU A 317 17.63 120.91 -72.05
C GLU A 317 18.88 121.44 -71.33
N ASP A 318 20.02 121.31 -72.01
CA ASP A 318 21.08 122.32 -72.09
C ASP A 318 21.27 122.63 -73.59
#